data_AF-A0A7S2I542-F1
#
_entry.id   AF-A0A7S2I542-F1
#
_cell.length_a   1.000
_cell.length_b   1.000
_cell.length_c   1.000
_cell.angle_alpha   90.00
_cell.angle_beta   90.00
_cell.angle_gamma   90.00
#
_symmetry.space_group_name_H-M   'P 1'
#
loop_
_entity.id
_entity.type
_entity.pdbx_description
1 polymer ?
#
loop_
_entity_poly.entity_id
_entity_poly.type
_entity_poly.pdbx_seq_one_letter_code
_entity_poly.pdbx_strand_id
1 'polypeptide(L)'
;PAGKYLVKLHVNGIARKVLVDDRFPIARDGRLMTSHTTHPQELWVTVIEKAYMKLNGGYDFPGSNSGIDMFALTGWIPEQFRTDDDDFDPKRLWERMASASRYGDCLLTVATGELAELQGEEEEKLGLVKTHAYALLQVRDVLGLKLVQLKNPWSKVRWKGAYSVHDSKRWTPELRKALAYDQTGAMQHDNGVFWIDYPSLLRFFQGVYLNWNPQLFAHNTSHHGQWPKRTAGDTGDDSASLGRSPQYGLSVNVSGGSSAAVWLLLTRHTMYKEQGKDDFLTMHIFRGERGGHRVFFLEEAWKMGVYSNRPHCLIQFDLPPGAHKLTLALAQYKPVPHQVDYTLQVYSM
;
A
#
# COMPACT_ATOMS: atom_id res chain seq x y z
N PRO A 1 5.82 22.78 27.18
CA PRO A 1 6.17 22.36 25.79
C PRO A 1 6.70 23.56 24.99
N ALA A 2 7.81 23.43 24.25
CA ALA A 2 8.43 24.54 23.52
C ALA A 2 7.89 24.71 22.07
N GLY A 3 6.70 24.19 21.79
CA GLY A 3 6.06 24.25 20.47
C GLY A 3 6.84 23.57 19.34
N LYS A 4 7.67 22.57 19.64
CA LYS A 4 8.51 21.84 18.68
C LYS A 4 8.35 20.35 18.87
N TYR A 5 8.05 19.66 17.77
CA TYR A 5 7.75 18.23 17.74
C TYR A 5 8.68 17.53 16.77
N LEU A 6 9.00 16.28 17.09
CA LEU A 6 9.79 15.39 16.25
C LEU A 6 8.94 14.19 15.87
N VAL A 7 8.70 14.01 14.58
CA VAL A 7 7.99 12.86 14.03
C VAL A 7 8.98 11.96 13.29
N LYS A 8 8.89 10.65 13.51
CA LYS A 8 9.64 9.65 12.75
C LYS A 8 8.77 9.17 11.60
N LEU A 9 9.23 9.38 10.36
CA LEU A 9 8.57 8.91 9.14
C LEU A 9 9.56 8.09 8.30
N HIS A 10 9.07 7.11 7.56
CA HIS A 10 9.86 6.31 6.64
C HIS A 10 9.86 6.97 5.25
N VAL A 11 11.03 7.39 4.78
CA VAL A 11 11.15 8.15 3.53
C VAL A 11 12.39 7.69 2.79
N ASN A 12 12.24 7.38 1.51
CA ASN A 12 13.33 6.92 0.64
C ASN A 12 13.99 5.64 1.21
N GLY A 13 13.15 4.71 1.68
CA GLY A 13 13.55 3.40 2.20
C GLY A 13 14.25 3.41 3.57
N ILE A 14 14.19 4.51 4.32
CA ILE A 14 14.77 4.60 5.66
C ILE A 14 13.97 5.51 6.59
N ALA A 15 14.02 5.24 7.91
CA ALA A 15 13.42 6.11 8.91
C ALA A 15 14.17 7.46 9.00
N ARG A 16 13.41 8.55 8.95
CA ARG A 16 13.89 9.93 9.05
C ARG A 16 13.17 10.70 10.14
N LYS A 17 13.89 11.67 10.69
CA LYS A 17 13.44 12.60 11.73
C LYS A 17 12.92 13.87 11.08
N VAL A 18 11.63 14.17 11.25
CA VAL A 18 10.98 15.37 10.71
C VAL A 18 10.60 16.30 11.86
N LEU A 19 11.20 17.49 11.86
CA LEU A 19 10.90 18.54 12.84
C LEU A 19 9.80 19.45 12.33
N VAL A 20 8.79 19.67 13.16
CA VAL A 20 7.68 20.60 12.91
C VAL A 20 7.35 21.40 14.19
N ASP A 21 6.85 22.61 14.01
CA ASP A 21 6.25 23.41 15.09
C ASP A 21 4.73 23.18 15.22
N ASP A 22 4.07 23.81 16.19
CA ASP A 22 2.61 23.77 16.43
C ASP A 22 1.79 24.87 15.73
N ARG A 23 2.34 25.56 14.73
CA ARG A 23 1.54 26.49 13.91
C ARG A 23 0.73 25.73 12.87
N PHE A 24 -0.54 25.48 13.14
CA PHE A 24 -1.42 24.72 12.25
C PHE A 24 -2.32 25.63 11.42
N PRO A 25 -2.70 25.22 10.20
CA PRO A 25 -3.75 25.89 9.43
C PRO A 25 -5.08 25.86 10.19
N ILE A 26 -5.65 27.04 10.41
CA ILE A 26 -6.97 27.24 11.03
C ILE A 26 -7.87 27.99 10.06
N ALA A 27 -9.13 27.60 10.02
CA ALA A 27 -10.16 28.30 9.30
C ALA A 27 -10.52 29.62 10.01
N ARG A 28 -11.23 30.51 9.31
CA ARG A 28 -11.66 31.81 9.87
C ARG A 28 -12.53 31.68 11.12
N ASP A 29 -13.24 30.56 11.24
CA ASP A 29 -14.08 30.22 12.39
C ASP A 29 -13.31 29.53 13.54
N GLY A 30 -11.98 29.46 13.44
CA GLY A 30 -11.10 28.89 14.46
C GLY A 30 -10.97 27.36 14.43
N ARG A 31 -11.62 26.67 13.49
CA ARG A 31 -11.50 25.20 13.37
C ARG A 31 -10.18 24.81 12.70
N LEU A 32 -9.58 23.70 13.15
CA LEU A 32 -8.45 23.09 12.48
C LEU A 32 -8.85 22.65 11.06
N MET A 33 -8.03 22.99 10.07
CA MET A 33 -8.21 22.54 8.67
C MET A 33 -7.49 21.23 8.37
N THR A 34 -6.87 20.63 9.38
CA THR A 34 -6.09 19.39 9.31
C THR A 34 -6.85 18.24 9.97
N SER A 35 -6.37 17.01 9.81
CA SER A 35 -6.88 15.88 10.60
C SER A 35 -6.62 16.12 12.07
N HIS A 36 -7.64 15.83 12.87
CA HIS A 36 -7.66 16.01 14.30
C HIS A 36 -8.48 14.90 14.94
N THR A 37 -8.28 14.67 16.22
CA THR A 37 -9.08 13.69 16.95
C THR A 37 -10.39 14.32 17.43
N THR A 38 -11.31 13.50 17.94
CA THR A 38 -12.53 13.99 18.59
C THR A 38 -12.26 14.68 19.93
N HIS A 39 -11.04 14.58 20.45
CA HIS A 39 -10.61 15.22 21.69
C HIS A 39 -9.75 16.45 21.37
N PRO A 40 -10.25 17.68 21.59
CA PRO A 40 -9.54 18.91 21.20
C PRO A 40 -8.15 19.11 21.81
N GLN A 41 -7.82 18.37 22.87
CA GLN A 41 -6.53 18.43 23.56
C GLN A 41 -5.48 17.49 22.96
N GLU A 42 -5.85 16.65 21.99
CA GLU A 42 -4.93 15.72 21.34
C GLU A 42 -4.44 16.29 20.01
N LEU A 43 -3.15 16.65 19.96
CA LEU A 43 -2.54 17.25 18.77
C LEU A 43 -1.76 16.24 17.91
N TRP A 44 -1.62 15.00 18.35
CA TRP A 44 -0.67 14.05 17.76
C TRP A 44 -0.98 13.73 16.29
N VAL A 45 -2.26 13.58 15.92
CA VAL A 45 -2.68 13.37 14.52
C VAL A 45 -2.30 14.57 13.65
N THR A 46 -2.63 15.77 14.12
CA THR A 46 -2.34 17.04 13.44
C THR A 46 -0.84 17.26 13.26
N VAL A 47 -0.02 16.90 14.26
CA VAL A 47 1.44 16.95 14.21
C VAL A 47 2.01 15.97 13.17
N ILE A 48 1.49 14.74 13.14
CA ILE A 48 1.92 13.72 12.16
C ILE A 48 1.56 14.16 10.73
N GLU A 49 0.32 14.61 10.50
CA GLU A 49 -0.10 15.13 9.20
C GLU A 49 0.80 16.28 8.75
N LYS A 50 1.07 17.26 9.62
CA LYS A 50 1.95 18.38 9.28
C LYS A 50 3.35 17.92 8.90
N ALA A 51 3.92 16.96 9.63
CA ALA A 51 5.23 16.41 9.30
C ALA A 51 5.22 15.69 7.94
N TYR A 52 4.16 14.96 7.64
CA TYR A 52 4.00 14.29 6.36
C TYR A 52 3.79 15.28 5.21
N MET A 53 2.95 16.30 5.38
CA MET A 53 2.73 17.36 4.39
C MET A 53 3.99 18.18 4.14
N LYS A 54 4.81 18.43 5.17
CA LYS A 54 6.13 19.07 5.00
C LYS A 54 7.03 18.31 4.02
N LEU A 55 7.02 16.98 4.06
CA LEU A 55 7.79 16.15 3.12
C LEU A 55 7.19 16.15 1.71
N ASN A 56 5.87 16.28 1.61
CA ASN A 56 5.15 16.32 0.34
C ASN A 56 5.06 17.73 -0.27
N GLY A 57 5.79 18.71 0.27
CA GLY A 57 5.86 20.07 -0.26
C GLY A 57 4.66 20.97 0.09
N GLY A 58 3.95 20.66 1.17
CA GLY A 58 2.84 21.44 1.73
C GLY A 58 1.48 20.74 1.64
N TYR A 59 0.44 21.47 2.04
CA TYR A 59 -0.96 20.98 2.04
C TYR A 59 -1.63 21.02 0.66
N ASP A 60 -1.02 21.68 -0.31
CA ASP A 60 -1.41 21.56 -1.72
C ASP A 60 -0.87 20.23 -2.25
N PHE A 61 -1.66 19.18 -1.99
CA PHE A 61 -1.31 17.78 -2.18
C PHE A 61 -2.41 17.10 -3.02
N PRO A 62 -2.07 16.52 -4.19
CA PRO A 62 -3.05 16.13 -5.22
C PRO A 62 -3.87 14.88 -4.90
N GLY A 63 -3.70 14.29 -3.71
CA GLY A 63 -4.30 13.04 -3.29
C GLY A 63 -3.25 11.96 -3.03
N SER A 64 -3.68 10.87 -2.38
CA SER A 64 -2.76 9.80 -1.99
C SER A 64 -3.24 8.39 -2.30
N ASN A 65 -2.29 7.47 -2.18
CA ASN A 65 -2.51 6.04 -2.12
C ASN A 65 -2.19 5.57 -0.70
N SER A 66 -3.19 5.00 -0.03
CA SER A 66 -3.04 4.59 1.38
C SER A 66 -1.92 3.58 1.62
N GLY A 67 -1.58 2.74 0.64
CA GLY A 67 -0.45 1.82 0.77
C GLY A 67 0.90 2.55 0.85
N ILE A 68 1.06 3.62 0.07
CA ILE A 68 2.24 4.51 0.10
C ILE A 68 2.27 5.30 1.42
N ASP A 69 1.13 5.87 1.83
CA ASP A 69 1.03 6.62 3.08
C ASP A 69 1.37 5.75 4.30
N MET A 70 0.80 4.55 4.36
CA MET A 70 1.07 3.61 5.45
C MET A 70 2.53 3.20 5.45
N PHE A 71 3.16 2.97 4.29
CA PHE A 71 4.59 2.73 4.22
C PHE A 71 5.38 3.92 4.79
N ALA A 72 5.00 5.16 4.44
CA ALA A 72 5.66 6.35 4.96
C ALA A 72 5.47 6.54 6.49
N LEU A 73 4.32 6.15 7.04
CA LEU A 73 4.03 6.27 8.46
C LEU A 73 4.67 5.15 9.30
N THR A 74 4.77 3.94 8.75
CA THR A 74 5.10 2.72 9.54
C THR A 74 6.36 2.00 9.09
N GLY A 75 6.76 2.16 7.83
CA GLY A 75 7.78 1.33 7.16
C GLY A 75 7.28 -0.07 6.79
N TRP A 76 5.97 -0.33 6.88
CA TRP A 76 5.39 -1.65 6.58
C TRP A 76 5.20 -1.88 5.09
N ILE A 77 5.62 -3.05 4.62
CA ILE A 77 5.86 -3.38 3.21
C ILE A 77 4.54 -3.29 2.44
N PRO A 78 4.41 -2.38 1.45
CA PRO A 78 3.16 -2.18 0.73
C PRO A 78 2.97 -3.22 -0.36
N GLU A 79 1.85 -3.95 -0.30
CA GLU A 79 1.29 -4.81 -1.33
C GLU A 79 -0.05 -4.23 -1.78
N GLN A 80 -0.34 -4.31 -3.07
CA GLN A 80 -1.56 -3.75 -3.64
C GLN A 80 -2.23 -4.78 -4.55
N PHE A 81 -3.54 -4.87 -4.42
CA PHE A 81 -4.43 -5.51 -5.39
C PHE A 81 -5.31 -4.44 -6.00
N ARG A 82 -5.54 -4.53 -7.31
CA ARG A 82 -6.65 -3.83 -7.93
C ARG A 82 -7.67 -4.83 -8.43
N THR A 83 -8.93 -4.50 -8.22
CA THR A 83 -10.05 -5.38 -8.60
C THR A 83 -10.38 -5.28 -10.10
N ASP A 84 -9.82 -4.26 -10.77
CA ASP A 84 -9.94 -4.02 -12.22
C ASP A 84 -8.73 -4.50 -13.03
N ASP A 85 -7.74 -5.16 -12.41
CA ASP A 85 -6.62 -5.77 -13.12
C ASP A 85 -7.08 -7.06 -13.85
N ASP A 86 -6.59 -7.31 -15.07
CA ASP A 86 -6.98 -8.47 -15.90
C ASP A 86 -6.66 -9.83 -15.24
N ASP A 87 -5.60 -9.89 -14.44
CA ASP A 87 -5.16 -11.08 -13.70
C ASP A 87 -5.67 -11.13 -12.26
N PHE A 88 -6.68 -10.29 -11.93
CA PHE A 88 -7.26 -10.24 -10.59
C PHE A 88 -7.92 -11.57 -10.19
N ASP A 89 -7.43 -12.17 -9.10
CA ASP A 89 -8.02 -13.36 -8.50
C ASP A 89 -8.74 -13.01 -7.18
N PRO A 90 -10.09 -13.01 -7.16
CA PRO A 90 -10.87 -12.70 -5.97
C PRO A 90 -10.70 -13.75 -4.86
N LYS A 91 -10.38 -15.01 -5.19
CA LYS A 91 -10.14 -16.03 -4.18
C LYS A 91 -8.81 -15.76 -3.47
N ARG A 92 -7.76 -15.49 -4.25
CA ARG A 92 -6.43 -15.13 -3.71
C ARG A 92 -6.49 -13.90 -2.83
N LEU A 93 -7.18 -12.84 -3.25
CA LEU A 93 -7.34 -11.63 -2.43
C LEU A 93 -8.03 -11.96 -1.10
N TRP A 94 -9.11 -12.73 -1.11
CA TRP A 94 -9.81 -13.09 0.14
C TRP A 94 -8.91 -13.86 1.10
N GLU A 95 -8.22 -14.89 0.60
CA GLU A 95 -7.30 -15.70 1.41
C GLU A 95 -6.17 -14.83 1.99
N ARG A 96 -5.66 -13.89 1.20
CA ARG A 96 -4.64 -12.93 1.62
C ARG A 96 -5.13 -12.03 2.75
N MET A 97 -6.29 -11.39 2.58
CA MET A 97 -6.90 -10.52 3.59
C MET A 97 -7.29 -11.28 4.86
N ALA A 98 -7.88 -12.47 4.72
CA ALA A 98 -8.30 -13.28 5.86
C ALA A 98 -7.09 -13.77 6.68
N SER A 99 -6.01 -14.17 6.01
CA SER A 99 -4.75 -14.50 6.68
C SER A 99 -4.19 -13.30 7.43
N ALA A 100 -4.05 -12.15 6.74
CA ALA A 100 -3.54 -10.90 7.30
C ALA A 100 -4.33 -10.46 8.55
N SER A 101 -5.66 -10.44 8.47
CA SER A 101 -6.55 -10.04 9.56
C SER A 101 -6.51 -11.00 10.76
N ARG A 102 -6.22 -12.29 10.55
CA ARG A 102 -6.17 -13.28 11.63
C ARG A 102 -4.89 -13.19 12.47
N TYR A 103 -3.75 -12.91 11.83
CA TYR A 103 -2.47 -12.80 12.52
C TYR A 103 -2.25 -11.41 13.14
N GLY A 104 -2.82 -10.36 12.55
CA GLY A 104 -2.70 -8.99 13.07
C GLY A 104 -1.39 -8.29 12.69
N ASP A 105 -0.59 -8.89 11.82
CA ASP A 105 0.72 -8.37 11.38
C ASP A 105 0.65 -7.58 10.06
N CYS A 106 -0.53 -7.07 9.73
CA CYS A 106 -0.77 -6.31 8.51
C CYS A 106 -1.84 -5.24 8.75
N LEU A 107 -1.60 -4.04 8.22
CA LEU A 107 -2.62 -2.99 8.14
C LEU A 107 -3.33 -3.10 6.79
N LEU A 108 -4.65 -2.99 6.79
CA LEU A 108 -5.46 -3.11 5.58
C LEU A 108 -6.30 -1.85 5.36
N THR A 109 -6.30 -1.38 4.12
CA THR A 109 -7.17 -0.30 3.66
C THR A 109 -7.75 -0.65 2.30
N VAL A 110 -8.90 -0.06 2.00
CA VAL A 110 -9.56 -0.18 0.70
C VAL A 110 -9.94 1.19 0.19
N ALA A 111 -9.92 1.38 -1.12
CA ALA A 111 -10.28 2.64 -1.75
C ALA A 111 -11.32 2.44 -2.84
N THR A 112 -12.32 3.32 -2.84
CA THR A 112 -13.28 3.47 -3.94
C THR A 112 -12.63 4.18 -5.12
N GLY A 113 -13.12 3.90 -6.32
CA GLY A 113 -12.73 4.62 -7.54
C GLY A 113 -13.59 5.85 -7.80
N GLU A 114 -13.66 6.26 -9.07
CA GLU A 114 -14.60 7.28 -9.57
C GLU A 114 -16.07 6.86 -9.42
N LEU A 115 -16.35 5.57 -9.15
CA LEU A 115 -17.69 5.02 -9.00
C LEU A 115 -18.62 5.42 -10.17
N ALA A 116 -18.09 5.42 -11.40
CA ALA A 116 -18.77 6.00 -12.58
C ALA A 116 -20.14 5.36 -12.91
N GLU A 117 -20.42 4.15 -12.41
CA GLU A 117 -21.74 3.50 -12.50
C GLU A 117 -22.79 4.10 -11.56
N LEU A 118 -22.38 4.93 -10.59
CA LEU A 118 -23.23 5.53 -9.56
C LEU A 118 -23.33 7.03 -9.82
N GLN A 119 -24.40 7.48 -10.47
CA GLN A 119 -24.63 8.90 -10.73
C GLN A 119 -25.49 9.53 -9.63
N GLY A 120 -25.04 10.65 -9.06
CA GLY A 120 -25.84 11.54 -8.21
C GLY A 120 -26.45 10.85 -6.98
N GLU A 121 -27.78 10.74 -6.94
CA GLU A 121 -28.54 10.16 -5.81
C GLU A 121 -28.13 8.73 -5.43
N GLU A 122 -27.49 7.97 -6.34
CA GLU A 122 -27.04 6.61 -6.05
C GLU A 122 -25.86 6.55 -5.06
N GLU A 123 -25.00 7.57 -5.03
CA GLU A 123 -23.92 7.70 -4.02
C GLU A 123 -24.52 7.84 -2.61
N GLU A 124 -25.53 8.71 -2.45
CA GLU A 124 -26.26 8.86 -1.19
C GLU A 124 -27.03 7.59 -0.82
N LYS A 125 -27.59 6.88 -1.81
CA LYS A 125 -28.33 5.62 -1.60
C LYS A 125 -27.43 4.49 -1.11
N LEU A 126 -26.17 4.45 -1.52
CA LEU A 126 -25.22 3.42 -1.09
C LEU A 126 -24.41 3.80 0.15
N GLY A 127 -24.21 5.09 0.41
CA GLY A 127 -23.44 5.56 1.56
C GLY A 127 -21.93 5.27 1.45
N LEU A 128 -21.42 5.27 0.22
CA LEU A 128 -19.99 5.26 -0.08
C LEU A 128 -19.58 6.60 -0.66
N VAL A 129 -18.34 7.00 -0.39
CA VAL A 129 -17.72 8.22 -0.91
C VAL A 129 -16.80 7.81 -2.05
N LYS A 130 -16.89 8.47 -3.20
CA LYS A 130 -15.96 8.24 -4.32
C LYS A 130 -14.54 8.68 -3.99
N THR A 131 -13.56 8.07 -4.66
CA THR A 131 -12.13 8.39 -4.55
C THR A 131 -11.63 8.51 -3.11
N HIS A 132 -12.15 7.64 -2.23
CA HIS A 132 -11.97 7.74 -0.78
C HIS A 132 -11.43 6.44 -0.18
N ALA A 133 -10.57 6.58 0.83
CA ALA A 133 -9.97 5.46 1.53
C ALA A 133 -10.74 5.12 2.83
N TYR A 134 -10.89 3.83 3.07
CA TYR A 134 -11.51 3.25 4.26
C TYR A 134 -10.52 2.31 4.93
N ALA A 135 -10.48 2.33 6.27
CA ALA A 135 -9.73 1.32 7.00
C ALA A 135 -10.52 0.01 7.00
N LEU A 136 -9.86 -1.10 6.70
CA LEU A 136 -10.44 -2.44 6.82
C LEU A 136 -10.07 -2.97 8.20
N LEU A 137 -11.05 -3.04 9.09
CA LEU A 137 -10.86 -3.41 10.49
C LEU A 137 -10.86 -4.91 10.72
N GLN A 138 -11.72 -5.65 10.00
CA GLN A 138 -11.88 -7.09 10.18
C GLN A 138 -12.25 -7.79 8.88
N VAL A 139 -11.77 -9.03 8.73
CA VAL A 139 -12.18 -9.98 7.69
C VAL A 139 -12.74 -11.22 8.37
N ARG A 140 -13.96 -11.62 8.02
CA ARG A 140 -14.67 -12.74 8.67
C ARG A 140 -15.25 -13.69 7.63
N ASP A 141 -14.90 -14.97 7.80
CA ASP A 141 -15.61 -16.10 7.21
C ASP A 141 -16.52 -16.68 8.29
N VAL A 142 -17.83 -16.52 8.15
CA VAL A 142 -18.81 -16.82 9.20
C VAL A 142 -20.11 -17.30 8.58
N LEU A 143 -20.61 -18.46 9.01
CA LEU A 143 -21.86 -19.06 8.51
C LEU A 143 -21.90 -19.17 6.96
N GLY A 144 -20.75 -19.44 6.32
CA GLY A 144 -20.63 -19.51 4.86
C GLY A 144 -20.61 -18.14 4.16
N LEU A 145 -20.58 -17.04 4.92
CA LEU A 145 -20.53 -15.67 4.42
C LEU A 145 -19.12 -15.09 4.57
N LYS A 146 -18.74 -14.32 3.56
CA LYS A 146 -17.50 -13.55 3.52
C LYS A 146 -17.81 -12.08 3.76
N LEU A 147 -17.56 -11.61 4.98
CA LEU A 147 -17.88 -10.25 5.43
C LEU A 147 -16.61 -9.50 5.85
N VAL A 148 -16.59 -8.21 5.57
CA VAL A 148 -15.52 -7.30 6.03
C VAL A 148 -16.13 -6.12 6.78
N GLN A 149 -15.42 -5.66 7.80
CA GLN A 149 -15.79 -4.47 8.55
C GLN A 149 -14.89 -3.32 8.12
N LEU A 150 -15.49 -2.25 7.63
CA LEU A 150 -14.80 -1.05 7.18
C LEU A 150 -15.09 0.13 8.12
N LYS A 151 -14.16 1.09 8.16
CA LYS A 151 -14.33 2.38 8.84
C LYS A 151 -14.08 3.53 7.88
N ASN A 152 -15.08 4.39 7.74
CA ASN A 152 -14.90 5.72 7.15
C ASN A 152 -14.10 6.60 8.13
N PRO A 153 -12.94 7.15 7.73
CA PRO A 153 -12.13 8.01 8.60
C PRO A 153 -12.86 9.27 9.06
N TRP A 154 -13.88 9.74 8.33
CA TRP A 154 -14.72 10.88 8.76
C TRP A 154 -15.63 10.56 9.95
N SER A 155 -15.66 9.29 10.38
CA SER A 155 -16.49 8.79 11.48
C SER A 155 -17.98 9.07 11.30
N LYS A 156 -18.41 9.18 10.05
CA LYS A 156 -19.80 9.34 9.58
C LYS A 156 -19.91 8.75 8.18
N VAL A 157 -21.13 8.60 7.67
CA VAL A 157 -21.44 8.07 6.32
C VAL A 157 -21.03 6.61 6.21
N ARG A 158 -22.03 5.73 6.33
CA ARG A 158 -21.89 4.28 6.30
C ARG A 158 -22.58 3.69 5.09
N TRP A 159 -22.08 2.51 4.69
CA TRP A 159 -22.74 1.63 3.74
C TRP A 159 -24.21 1.38 4.08
N LYS A 160 -25.06 1.52 3.07
CA LYS A 160 -26.53 1.38 3.14
C LYS A 160 -27.07 0.16 2.38
N GLY A 161 -26.21 -0.62 1.72
CA GLY A 161 -26.60 -1.83 1.00
C GLY A 161 -26.68 -3.09 1.88
N ALA A 162 -26.32 -4.24 1.31
CA ALA A 162 -26.38 -5.55 1.99
C ALA A 162 -25.53 -5.55 3.27
N TYR A 163 -26.11 -6.04 4.39
CA TYR A 163 -25.47 -6.00 5.71
C TYR A 163 -25.22 -4.58 6.27
N SER A 164 -25.88 -3.55 5.73
CA SER A 164 -25.91 -2.23 6.38
C SER A 164 -26.61 -2.29 7.74
N VAL A 165 -26.48 -1.22 8.53
CA VAL A 165 -27.11 -1.16 9.87
C VAL A 165 -28.63 -1.30 9.79
N HIS A 166 -29.26 -0.94 8.67
CA HIS A 166 -30.71 -1.01 8.47
C HIS A 166 -31.20 -2.30 7.75
N ASP A 167 -30.30 -3.22 7.37
CA ASP A 167 -30.66 -4.48 6.71
C ASP A 167 -31.13 -5.55 7.72
N SER A 168 -32.36 -5.41 8.22
CA SER A 168 -32.94 -6.37 9.17
C SER A 168 -33.15 -7.77 8.58
N LYS A 169 -33.17 -7.92 7.26
CA LYS A 169 -33.41 -9.21 6.58
C LYS A 169 -32.17 -10.10 6.63
N ARG A 170 -30.98 -9.55 6.37
CA ARG A 170 -29.73 -10.32 6.37
C ARG A 170 -29.11 -10.46 7.76
N TRP A 171 -29.40 -9.53 8.68
CA TRP A 171 -28.92 -9.60 10.06
C TRP A 171 -29.73 -10.58 10.92
N THR A 172 -29.52 -11.89 10.72
CA THR A 172 -30.12 -12.91 11.58
C THR A 172 -29.56 -12.85 13.01
N PRO A 173 -30.30 -13.32 14.03
CA PRO A 173 -29.79 -13.40 15.40
C PRO A 173 -28.48 -14.20 15.50
N GLU A 174 -28.35 -15.29 14.74
CA GLU A 174 -27.18 -16.17 14.73
C GLU A 174 -25.96 -15.43 14.17
N LEU A 175 -26.13 -14.71 13.05
CA LEU A 175 -25.04 -13.95 12.43
C LEU A 175 -24.58 -12.79 13.33
N ARG A 176 -25.51 -12.04 13.91
CA ARG A 176 -25.18 -10.96 14.87
C ARG A 176 -24.42 -11.49 16.06
N LYS A 177 -24.84 -12.65 16.61
CA LYS A 177 -24.12 -13.32 17.70
C LYS A 177 -22.72 -13.75 17.27
N ALA A 178 -22.57 -14.36 16.10
CA ALA A 178 -21.29 -14.86 15.61
C ALA A 178 -20.26 -13.73 15.36
N LEU A 179 -20.72 -12.55 14.94
CA LEU A 179 -19.88 -11.36 14.76
C LEU A 179 -19.75 -10.47 16.01
N ALA A 180 -20.43 -10.81 17.10
CA ALA A 180 -20.61 -9.92 18.25
C ALA A 180 -21.07 -8.51 17.83
N TYR A 181 -22.00 -8.43 16.87
CA TYR A 181 -22.45 -7.18 16.27
C TYR A 181 -23.71 -6.63 16.96
N ASP A 182 -23.56 -5.49 17.63
CA ASP A 182 -24.68 -4.70 18.15
C ASP A 182 -25.27 -3.77 17.08
N GLN A 183 -26.24 -4.30 16.34
CA GLN A 183 -26.95 -3.55 15.31
C GLN A 183 -27.76 -2.38 15.89
N THR A 184 -28.36 -2.54 17.08
CA THR A 184 -29.22 -1.51 17.68
C THR A 184 -28.38 -0.31 18.11
N GLY A 185 -27.25 -0.54 18.78
CA GLY A 185 -26.30 0.53 19.09
C GLY A 185 -25.74 1.19 17.83
N ALA A 186 -25.43 0.40 16.79
CA ALA A 186 -24.97 0.94 15.52
C ALA A 186 -26.01 1.86 14.84
N MET A 187 -27.32 1.56 14.93
CA MET A 187 -28.37 2.43 14.41
C MET A 187 -28.45 3.78 15.14
N GLN A 188 -28.14 3.82 16.44
CA GLN A 188 -28.26 5.02 17.27
C GLN A 188 -27.11 5.99 17.07
N HIS A 189 -25.90 5.48 16.81
CA HIS A 189 -24.70 6.30 16.69
C HIS A 189 -23.93 5.97 15.41
N ASP A 190 -23.81 6.94 14.50
CA ASP A 190 -22.93 6.84 13.34
C ASP A 190 -21.49 7.18 13.72
N ASN A 191 -20.63 6.18 13.74
CA ASN A 191 -19.18 6.29 13.94
C ASN A 191 -18.39 5.96 12.67
N GLY A 192 -19.06 5.85 11.52
CA GLY A 192 -18.49 5.49 10.23
C GLY A 192 -18.08 4.02 10.09
N VAL A 193 -18.33 3.16 11.09
CA VAL A 193 -18.01 1.72 11.03
C VAL A 193 -19.20 0.93 10.50
N PHE A 194 -18.97 0.05 9.53
CA PHE A 194 -20.02 -0.77 8.92
C PHE A 194 -19.47 -2.11 8.41
N TRP A 195 -20.37 -3.08 8.25
CA TRP A 195 -20.09 -4.34 7.57
C TRP A 195 -20.54 -4.27 6.11
N ILE A 196 -19.85 -4.98 5.24
CA ILE A 196 -20.18 -5.17 3.83
C ILE A 196 -19.77 -6.59 3.42
N ASP A 197 -20.48 -7.19 2.47
CA ASP A 197 -20.12 -8.50 1.94
C ASP A 197 -19.05 -8.40 0.85
N TYR A 198 -18.29 -9.48 0.71
CA TYR A 198 -17.17 -9.53 -0.23
C TYR A 198 -17.56 -9.23 -1.68
N PRO A 199 -18.68 -9.73 -2.23
CA PRO A 199 -19.13 -9.36 -3.57
C PRO A 199 -19.37 -7.85 -3.73
N SER A 200 -19.97 -7.19 -2.74
CA SER A 200 -20.14 -5.73 -2.79
C SER A 200 -18.80 -5.01 -2.66
N LEU A 201 -17.88 -5.50 -1.82
CA LEU A 201 -16.53 -4.94 -1.76
C LEU A 201 -15.85 -4.97 -3.14
N LEU A 202 -15.86 -6.12 -3.82
CA LEU A 202 -15.26 -6.27 -5.14
C LEU A 202 -15.91 -5.37 -6.19
N ARG A 203 -17.21 -5.11 -6.06
CA ARG A 203 -17.94 -4.24 -6.99
C ARG A 203 -17.61 -2.76 -6.82
N PHE A 204 -17.48 -2.28 -5.59
CA PHE A 204 -17.42 -0.84 -5.31
C PHE A 204 -16.02 -0.32 -4.94
N PHE A 205 -15.08 -1.21 -4.61
CA PHE A 205 -13.71 -0.83 -4.24
C PHE A 205 -12.74 -1.30 -5.32
N GLN A 206 -11.93 -0.35 -5.81
CA GLN A 206 -10.95 -0.60 -6.87
C GLN A 206 -9.57 -0.94 -6.34
N GLY A 207 -9.19 -0.38 -5.19
CA GLY A 207 -7.89 -0.61 -4.58
C GLY A 207 -8.02 -1.32 -3.24
N VAL A 208 -7.26 -2.40 -3.05
CA VAL A 208 -7.06 -3.04 -1.75
C VAL A 208 -5.58 -3.03 -1.43
N TYR A 209 -5.22 -2.45 -0.29
CA TYR A 209 -3.84 -2.23 0.13
C TYR A 209 -3.56 -2.99 1.41
N LEU A 210 -2.44 -3.71 1.41
CA LEU A 210 -1.94 -4.46 2.54
C LEU A 210 -0.54 -3.94 2.85
N ASN A 211 -0.32 -3.44 4.06
CA ASN A 211 1.00 -3.06 4.54
C ASN A 211 1.44 -4.10 5.57
N TRP A 212 2.47 -4.88 5.25
CA TRP A 212 2.92 -6.00 6.07
C TRP A 212 4.03 -5.60 7.04
N ASN A 213 3.93 -6.07 8.29
CA ASN A 213 4.97 -5.87 9.29
C ASN A 213 6.27 -6.54 8.81
N PRO A 214 7.37 -5.78 8.59
CA PRO A 214 8.63 -6.36 8.13
C PRO A 214 9.27 -7.31 9.17
N GLN A 215 8.84 -7.25 10.44
CA GLN A 215 9.29 -8.18 11.48
C GLN A 215 8.79 -9.62 11.28
N LEU A 216 7.85 -9.84 10.35
CA LEU A 216 7.46 -11.19 9.94
C LEU A 216 8.62 -11.97 9.32
N PHE A 217 9.59 -11.27 8.73
CA PHE A 217 10.71 -11.89 8.02
C PHE A 217 11.94 -11.97 8.92
N ALA A 218 12.46 -13.19 9.12
CA ALA A 218 13.64 -13.42 9.94
C ALA A 218 14.90 -12.77 9.33
N HIS A 219 14.93 -12.66 8.00
CA HIS A 219 16.04 -12.07 7.26
C HIS A 219 15.57 -10.86 6.47
N ASN A 220 16.26 -9.73 6.64
CA ASN A 220 16.07 -8.56 5.81
C ASN A 220 17.40 -7.86 5.54
N THR A 221 17.52 -7.24 4.37
CA THR A 221 18.65 -6.37 4.01
C THR A 221 18.17 -5.22 3.14
N SER A 222 18.93 -4.12 3.16
CA SER A 222 18.62 -2.89 2.42
C SER A 222 19.88 -2.38 1.74
N HIS A 223 19.74 -1.95 0.49
CA HIS A 223 20.79 -1.32 -0.28
C HIS A 223 20.28 -0.03 -0.92
N HIS A 224 20.97 1.07 -0.68
CA HIS A 224 20.71 2.34 -1.32
C HIS A 224 21.63 2.48 -2.54
N GLY A 225 21.04 2.79 -3.70
CA GLY A 225 21.75 2.89 -4.96
C GLY A 225 21.29 4.10 -5.77
N GLN A 226 22.00 4.32 -6.88
CA GLN A 226 21.74 5.43 -7.79
C GLN A 226 21.81 4.92 -9.22
N TRP A 227 20.82 5.27 -10.04
CA TRP A 227 20.96 5.14 -11.49
C TRP A 227 21.86 6.25 -12.00
N PRO A 228 22.96 5.93 -12.69
CA PRO A 228 23.81 6.94 -13.27
C PRO A 228 23.04 7.76 -14.30
N LYS A 229 23.29 9.08 -14.30
CA LYS A 229 22.73 9.99 -15.31
C LYS A 229 23.15 9.52 -16.69
N ARG A 230 22.17 9.29 -17.58
CA ARG A 230 22.46 8.97 -18.98
C ARG A 230 22.99 10.20 -19.72
N THR A 231 24.07 10.03 -20.46
CA THR A 231 24.65 11.10 -21.29
C THR A 231 23.78 11.39 -22.51
N ALA A 232 23.85 12.61 -23.03
CA ALA A 232 23.16 12.97 -24.27
C ALA A 232 23.56 12.00 -25.41
N GLY A 233 22.59 11.30 -25.99
CA GLY A 233 22.79 10.28 -27.03
C GLY A 233 22.55 8.83 -26.58
N ASP A 234 22.40 8.57 -25.28
CA ASP A 234 22.01 7.25 -24.77
C ASP A 234 20.49 7.09 -24.83
N THR A 235 19.99 6.58 -25.97
CA THR A 235 18.57 6.36 -26.24
C THR A 235 18.10 4.96 -25.86
N GLY A 236 18.98 4.11 -25.31
CA GLY A 236 18.66 2.72 -25.03
C GLY A 236 17.63 2.57 -23.92
N ASP A 237 16.48 1.97 -24.22
CA ASP A 237 15.50 1.60 -23.20
C ASP A 237 16.00 0.36 -22.43
N ASP A 238 15.90 0.33 -21.10
CA ASP A 238 16.25 -0.89 -20.34
C ASP A 238 15.27 -2.04 -20.67
N SER A 239 14.11 -1.72 -21.25
CA SER A 239 13.21 -2.71 -21.84
C SER A 239 13.81 -3.45 -23.04
N ALA A 240 14.82 -2.86 -23.71
CA ALA A 240 15.52 -3.46 -24.84
C ALA A 240 16.90 -4.02 -24.44
N SER A 241 17.61 -3.39 -23.49
CA SER A 241 18.88 -3.92 -22.98
C SER A 241 19.17 -3.55 -21.53
N LEU A 242 19.45 -4.56 -20.72
CA LEU A 242 19.81 -4.44 -19.30
C LEU A 242 21.31 -4.22 -19.06
N GLY A 243 22.11 -4.18 -20.13
CA GLY A 243 23.57 -4.25 -20.01
C GLY A 243 24.17 -3.12 -19.17
N ARG A 244 23.53 -1.95 -19.11
CA ARG A 244 23.99 -0.78 -18.34
C ARG A 244 23.21 -0.56 -17.04
N SER A 245 22.11 -1.27 -16.84
CA SER A 245 21.25 -1.08 -15.68
C SER A 245 21.92 -1.61 -14.40
N PRO A 246 21.61 -1.05 -13.21
CA PRO A 246 22.07 -1.60 -11.95
C PRO A 246 21.57 -3.04 -11.77
N GLN A 247 22.49 -3.93 -11.39
CA GLN A 247 22.18 -5.33 -11.14
C GLN A 247 22.80 -5.80 -9.82
N TYR A 248 22.09 -6.68 -9.13
CA TYR A 248 22.48 -7.21 -7.84
C TYR A 248 22.43 -8.73 -7.83
N GLY A 249 23.47 -9.35 -7.29
CA GLY A 249 23.44 -10.78 -6.96
C GLY A 249 22.74 -10.98 -5.61
N LEU A 250 21.75 -11.87 -5.56
CA LEU A 250 21.10 -12.29 -4.32
C LEU A 250 21.35 -13.78 -4.11
N SER A 251 21.95 -14.13 -2.97
CA SER A 251 22.11 -15.52 -2.53
C SER A 251 21.13 -15.80 -1.40
N VAL A 252 20.30 -16.84 -1.58
CA VAL A 252 19.33 -17.28 -0.57
C VAL A 252 19.57 -18.74 -0.30
N ASN A 253 19.75 -19.11 0.97
CA ASN A 253 19.84 -20.51 1.37
C ASN A 253 18.61 -20.87 2.20
N VAL A 254 17.72 -21.65 1.62
CA VAL A 254 16.48 -22.09 2.28
C VAL A 254 16.79 -23.36 3.07
N SER A 255 16.99 -23.20 4.37
CA SER A 255 17.15 -24.31 5.31
C SER A 255 15.79 -24.86 5.74
N GLY A 256 15.61 -26.18 5.69
CA GLY A 256 14.39 -26.86 6.14
C GLY A 256 13.69 -27.65 5.03
N GLY A 257 12.53 -28.23 5.35
CA GLY A 257 11.75 -29.05 4.42
C GLY A 257 10.70 -28.30 3.59
N SER A 258 10.52 -27.00 3.83
CA SER A 258 9.48 -26.18 3.20
C SER A 258 10.09 -25.00 2.43
N SER A 259 9.34 -24.50 1.44
CA SER A 259 9.74 -23.30 0.71
C SER A 259 9.74 -22.07 1.62
N ALA A 260 10.63 -21.11 1.33
CA ALA A 260 10.67 -19.82 1.99
C ALA A 260 10.20 -18.70 1.06
N ALA A 261 9.42 -17.78 1.61
CA ALA A 261 9.01 -16.58 0.89
C ALA A 261 10.19 -15.61 0.76
N VAL A 262 10.32 -14.99 -0.41
CA VAL A 262 11.27 -13.93 -0.72
C VAL A 262 10.55 -12.76 -1.35
N TRP A 263 10.68 -11.60 -0.73
CA TRP A 263 10.02 -10.36 -1.14
C TRP A 263 11.09 -9.32 -1.45
N LEU A 264 10.97 -8.71 -2.63
CA LEU A 264 11.90 -7.71 -3.10
C LEU A 264 11.14 -6.40 -3.31
N LEU A 265 11.48 -5.38 -2.54
CA LEU A 265 10.87 -4.06 -2.60
C LEU A 265 11.87 -3.06 -3.17
N LEU A 266 11.60 -2.58 -4.38
CA LEU A 266 12.31 -1.45 -4.98
C LEU A 266 11.54 -0.16 -4.68
N THR A 267 12.19 0.77 -4.00
CA THR A 267 11.65 2.08 -3.63
C THR A 267 12.43 3.18 -4.31
N ARG A 268 11.78 3.98 -5.17
CA ARG A 268 12.34 5.23 -5.69
C ARG A 268 12.46 6.27 -4.59
N HIS A 269 13.51 7.07 -4.64
CA HIS A 269 13.64 8.24 -3.79
C HIS A 269 12.93 9.44 -4.41
N THR A 270 12.12 10.11 -3.60
CA THR A 270 11.48 11.37 -3.98
C THR A 270 12.22 12.51 -3.30
N MET A 271 12.70 13.48 -4.08
CA MET A 271 13.45 14.64 -3.59
C MET A 271 12.77 15.98 -3.93
N TYR A 272 11.87 16.00 -4.92
CA TYR A 272 11.16 17.20 -5.37
C TYR A 272 9.70 16.87 -5.73
N LYS A 273 8.84 17.89 -5.70
CA LYS A 273 7.38 17.79 -5.94
C LYS A 273 7.00 17.32 -7.35
N GLU A 274 7.83 17.66 -8.35
CA GLU A 274 7.62 17.30 -9.74
C GLU A 274 8.38 16.02 -10.08
N GLN A 275 7.73 14.87 -9.89
CA GLN A 275 8.16 13.64 -10.53
C GLN A 275 7.57 13.56 -11.92
N GLY A 276 8.38 13.14 -12.90
CA GLY A 276 7.89 12.94 -14.26
C GLY A 276 6.80 11.88 -14.24
N LYS A 277 5.62 12.20 -14.79
CA LYS A 277 4.54 11.22 -14.98
C LYS A 277 5.01 9.99 -15.78
N ASP A 278 6.10 10.14 -16.52
CA ASP A 278 6.70 9.17 -17.42
C ASP A 278 7.92 8.44 -16.82
N ASP A 279 8.21 8.62 -15.53
CA ASP A 279 9.33 7.96 -14.88
C ASP A 279 8.88 6.56 -14.46
N PHE A 280 9.02 5.56 -15.32
CA PHE A 280 8.62 4.18 -15.02
C PHE A 280 9.83 3.32 -14.62
N LEU A 281 9.73 2.63 -13.50
CA LEU A 281 10.76 1.68 -13.02
C LEU A 281 10.18 0.30 -12.78
N THR A 282 11.06 -0.68 -12.76
CA THR A 282 10.76 -2.03 -12.34
C THR A 282 12.02 -2.81 -12.00
N MET A 283 11.86 -4.09 -11.68
CA MET A 283 12.93 -5.04 -11.46
C MET A 283 12.59 -6.37 -12.12
N HIS A 284 13.58 -6.99 -12.75
CA HIS A 284 13.49 -8.32 -13.35
C HIS A 284 14.39 -9.28 -12.60
N ILE A 285 13.97 -10.54 -12.50
CA ILE A 285 14.65 -11.57 -11.71
C ILE A 285 15.09 -12.70 -12.63
N PHE A 286 16.37 -13.04 -12.55
CA PHE A 286 16.97 -14.16 -13.25
C PHE A 286 17.47 -15.19 -12.24
N ARG A 287 17.38 -16.48 -12.60
CA ARG A 287 17.80 -17.62 -11.78
C ARG A 287 18.48 -18.68 -12.64
N GLY A 288 18.91 -19.78 -12.02
CA GLY A 288 19.56 -20.88 -12.75
C GLY A 288 20.92 -20.44 -13.29
N GLU A 289 21.21 -20.76 -14.57
CA GLU A 289 22.49 -20.41 -15.22
C GLU A 289 22.77 -18.90 -15.29
N ARG A 290 21.73 -18.07 -15.23
CA ARG A 290 21.87 -16.60 -15.19
C ARG A 290 21.95 -16.03 -13.77
N GLY A 291 21.68 -16.84 -12.75
CA GLY A 291 21.67 -16.42 -11.36
C GLY A 291 23.08 -16.04 -10.86
N GLY A 292 23.25 -14.80 -10.41
CA GLY A 292 24.55 -14.28 -9.95
C GLY A 292 25.48 -13.82 -11.08
N HIS A 293 25.01 -13.83 -12.33
CA HIS A 293 25.74 -13.33 -13.49
C HIS A 293 25.10 -12.04 -14.02
N ARG A 294 25.92 -11.21 -14.68
CA ARG A 294 25.43 -10.02 -15.37
C ARG A 294 24.57 -10.44 -16.57
N VAL A 295 23.38 -9.87 -16.68
CA VAL A 295 22.43 -10.11 -17.77
C VAL A 295 22.33 -8.91 -18.69
N PHE A 296 21.97 -9.14 -19.95
CA PHE A 296 21.95 -8.09 -20.98
C PHE A 296 20.58 -7.92 -21.64
N PHE A 297 19.73 -8.94 -21.58
CA PHE A 297 18.44 -8.98 -22.27
C PHE A 297 17.39 -9.71 -21.41
N LEU A 298 16.12 -9.57 -21.77
CA LEU A 298 14.97 -9.99 -20.96
C LEU A 298 14.46 -11.40 -21.26
N GLU A 299 14.86 -12.04 -22.36
CA GLU A 299 14.28 -13.30 -22.87
C GLU A 299 14.38 -14.45 -21.85
N GLU A 300 15.38 -14.41 -20.98
CA GLU A 300 15.62 -15.41 -19.93
C GLU A 300 15.21 -14.95 -18.53
N ALA A 301 14.47 -13.84 -18.42
CA ALA A 301 13.95 -13.38 -17.14
C ALA A 301 12.96 -14.41 -16.59
N TRP A 302 13.21 -14.88 -15.37
CA TRP A 302 12.30 -15.80 -14.69
C TRP A 302 11.04 -15.09 -14.20
N LYS A 303 11.20 -13.86 -13.71
CA LYS A 303 10.09 -12.97 -13.34
C LYS A 303 10.36 -11.59 -13.89
N MET A 304 9.42 -11.08 -14.67
CA MET A 304 9.44 -9.71 -15.14
C MET A 304 8.56 -8.86 -14.24
N GLY A 305 9.12 -7.76 -13.75
CA GLY A 305 8.32 -6.78 -13.02
C GLY A 305 7.49 -5.92 -13.99
N VAL A 306 6.38 -5.40 -13.49
CA VAL A 306 5.57 -4.43 -14.22
C VAL A 306 6.22 -3.06 -14.11
N TYR A 307 6.38 -2.37 -15.23
CA TYR A 307 6.85 -0.98 -15.25
C TYR A 307 5.80 -0.07 -14.65
N SER A 308 6.17 0.62 -13.58
CA SER A 308 5.27 1.52 -12.86
C SER A 308 5.96 2.83 -12.52
N ASN A 309 5.20 3.91 -12.57
CA ASN A 309 5.61 5.22 -12.06
C ASN A 309 5.30 5.39 -10.57
N ARG A 310 4.79 4.35 -9.91
CA ARG A 310 4.64 4.32 -8.46
C ARG A 310 6.01 4.28 -7.78
N PRO A 311 6.14 4.85 -6.57
CA PRO A 311 7.41 4.87 -5.85
C PRO A 311 7.86 3.49 -5.38
N HIS A 312 6.94 2.53 -5.24
CA HIS A 312 7.22 1.19 -4.71
C HIS A 312 6.85 0.12 -5.73
N CYS A 313 7.80 -0.76 -6.06
CA CYS A 313 7.62 -1.96 -6.85
C CYS A 313 7.96 -3.17 -5.97
N LEU A 314 6.97 -4.03 -5.71
CA LEU A 314 7.11 -5.23 -4.90
C LEU A 314 7.02 -6.47 -5.79
N ILE A 315 8.00 -7.36 -5.68
CA ILE A 315 7.96 -8.68 -6.31
C ILE A 315 8.05 -9.75 -5.22
N GLN A 316 7.14 -10.72 -5.26
CA GLN A 316 7.03 -11.79 -4.28
C GLN A 316 7.13 -13.16 -4.98
N PHE A 317 7.82 -14.10 -4.35
CA PHE A 317 7.93 -15.48 -4.79
C PHE A 317 8.42 -16.39 -3.67
N ASP A 318 8.22 -17.69 -3.84
CA ASP A 318 8.75 -18.71 -2.94
C ASP A 318 9.93 -19.43 -3.57
N LEU A 319 10.93 -19.76 -2.75
CA LEU A 319 12.06 -20.61 -3.14
C LEU A 319 11.98 -21.94 -2.40
N PRO A 320 12.13 -23.09 -3.09
CA PRO A 320 12.17 -24.39 -2.44
C PRO A 320 13.44 -24.56 -1.60
N PRO A 321 13.53 -25.61 -0.74
CA PRO A 321 14.75 -25.93 -0.01
C PRO A 321 16.00 -25.99 -0.89
N GLY A 322 17.11 -25.43 -0.39
CA GLY A 322 18.40 -25.42 -1.08
C GLY A 322 19.03 -24.04 -1.26
N ALA A 323 20.20 -24.03 -1.89
CA ALA A 323 20.96 -22.82 -2.19
C ALA A 323 20.57 -22.25 -3.56
N HIS A 324 20.16 -20.98 -3.57
CA HIS A 324 19.73 -20.26 -4.76
C HIS A 324 20.61 -19.05 -4.99
N LYS A 325 20.98 -18.83 -6.26
CA LYS A 325 21.59 -17.59 -6.72
C LYS A 325 20.65 -16.93 -7.72
N LEU A 326 20.39 -15.64 -7.51
CA LEU A 326 19.53 -14.82 -8.34
C LEU A 326 20.30 -13.59 -8.81
N THR A 327 19.95 -13.09 -9.99
CA THR A 327 20.32 -11.75 -10.43
C THR A 327 19.07 -10.88 -10.44
N LEU A 328 19.12 -9.77 -9.73
CA LEU A 328 18.09 -8.74 -9.68
C LEU A 328 18.53 -7.61 -10.60
N ALA A 329 17.89 -7.47 -11.76
CA ALA A 329 18.19 -6.43 -12.71
C ALA A 329 17.14 -5.33 -12.61
N LEU A 330 17.55 -4.15 -12.15
CA LEU A 330 16.64 -3.01 -12.10
C LEU A 330 16.52 -2.42 -13.50
N ALA A 331 15.35 -1.92 -13.88
CA ALA A 331 15.11 -1.39 -15.23
C ALA A 331 14.23 -0.14 -15.20
N GLN A 332 14.47 0.77 -16.15
CA GLN A 332 13.64 1.95 -16.42
C GLN A 332 13.04 1.86 -17.82
N TYR A 333 11.76 2.17 -17.96
CA TYR A 333 11.14 2.36 -19.27
C TYR A 333 11.29 3.82 -19.68
N LYS A 334 11.86 4.08 -20.86
CA LYS A 334 12.23 5.42 -21.34
C LYS A 334 13.05 6.21 -20.29
N PRO A 335 14.34 5.89 -20.13
CA PRO A 335 15.18 6.47 -19.11
C PRO A 335 15.12 8.00 -19.05
N VAL A 336 15.11 8.52 -17.84
CA VAL A 336 14.93 9.94 -17.57
C VAL A 336 16.27 10.68 -17.62
N PRO A 337 16.30 11.98 -18.00
CA PRO A 337 17.55 12.73 -18.15
C PRO A 337 18.18 13.15 -16.81
N HIS A 338 17.59 12.75 -15.69
CA HIS A 338 18.06 13.06 -14.34
C HIS A 338 18.48 11.80 -13.58
N GLN A 339 19.27 11.98 -12.53
CA GLN A 339 19.68 10.88 -11.66
C GLN A 339 18.49 10.36 -10.87
N VAL A 340 18.32 9.03 -10.79
CA VAL A 340 17.27 8.40 -10.01
C VAL A 340 17.89 7.62 -8.85
N ASP A 341 17.68 8.08 -7.64
CA ASP A 341 18.10 7.38 -6.42
C ASP A 341 17.02 6.37 -5.99
N TYR A 342 17.44 5.26 -5.38
CA TYR A 342 16.54 4.20 -4.94
C TYR A 342 17.05 3.43 -3.72
N THR A 343 16.14 2.67 -3.12
CA THR A 343 16.42 1.64 -2.12
C THR A 343 15.89 0.31 -2.62
N LEU A 344 16.74 -0.71 -2.64
CA LEU A 344 16.36 -2.10 -2.84
C LEU A 344 16.36 -2.81 -1.50
N GLN A 345 15.21 -3.32 -1.08
CA GLN A 345 15.06 -4.08 0.16
C GLN A 345 14.68 -5.52 -0.17
N VAL A 346 15.27 -6.46 0.57
CA VAL A 346 15.00 -7.90 0.45
C VAL A 346 14.51 -8.39 1.81
N TYR A 347 13.44 -9.16 1.80
CA TYR A 347 12.86 -9.79 2.98
C TYR A 347 12.70 -11.29 2.71
N SER A 348 13.05 -12.14 3.68
CA SER A 348 12.89 -13.58 3.59
C SER A 348 12.59 -14.21 4.95
N MET A 349 11.72 -15.23 4.94
CA MET A 349 11.29 -15.98 6.13
C MET A 349 12.38 -16.88 6.68
#